data_AF-A0A0B7BMP2-F1
#
_entry.id   AF-A0A0B7BMP2-F1
#
_cell.length_a   1.000
_cell.length_b   1.000
_cell.length_c   1.000
_cell.angle_alpha   90.00
_cell.angle_beta   90.00
_cell.angle_gamma   90.00
#
_symmetry.space_group_name_H-M   'P 1'
#
loop_
_entity.id
_entity.type
_entity.pdbx_description
1 polymer ?
#
loop_
_entity_poly.entity_id
_entity_poly.type
_entity_poly.pdbx_seq_one_letter_code
_entity_poly.pdbx_strand_id
1 'polypeptide(L)' 'MVLLDKCNADAIVNAVKNELDEKKLNMKNLLAIGTDNASVMVGTNNDVFKKLKEFLD' A
#
# COMPACT_ATOMS: atom_id res chain seq x y z
N MET A 1 -14.71 3.72 0.42
CA MET A 1 -13.81 4.50 -0.48
C MET A 1 -12.89 5.31 0.40
N VAL A 2 -11.65 4.88 0.56
CA VAL A 2 -10.65 5.60 1.34
C VAL A 2 -10.08 6.74 0.50
N LEU A 3 -10.16 7.97 1.02
CA LEU A 3 -9.58 9.15 0.37
C LEU A 3 -8.06 9.15 0.58
N LEU A 4 -7.31 9.13 -0.52
CA LEU A 4 -5.87 9.35 -0.49
C LEU A 4 -5.63 10.87 -0.35
N ASP A 5 -5.42 11.32 0.89
CA ASP A 5 -5.09 12.72 1.22
C ASP A 5 -3.74 13.14 0.60
N LYS A 6 -2.75 12.24 0.62
CA LYS A 6 -1.40 12.49 0.10
C LYS A 6 -0.99 11.35 -0.81
N CYS A 7 -0.42 11.63 -1.97
CA CYS A 7 0.16 10.60 -2.85
C CYS A 7 1.54 10.13 -2.38
N ASN A 8 1.74 9.99 -1.06
CA ASN A 8 2.99 9.50 -0.49
C ASN A 8 2.85 8.05 0.00
N ALA A 9 3.98 7.42 0.29
CA ALA A 9 4.00 6.00 0.62
C ALA A 9 3.18 5.66 1.88
N ASP A 10 3.22 6.51 2.91
CA ASP A 10 2.47 6.28 4.15
C ASP A 10 0.96 6.31 3.94
N ALA A 11 0.46 7.29 3.19
CA ALA A 11 -0.96 7.39 2.88
C ALA A 11 -1.45 6.21 2.03
N ILE A 12 -0.65 5.75 1.07
CA ILE A 12 -0.97 4.58 0.25
C ILE A 12 -1.00 3.31 1.12
N VAL A 13 0.02 3.10 1.97
CA VAL A 13 0.06 1.94 2.88
C VAL A 13 -1.13 1.94 3.83
N ASN A 14 -1.50 3.10 4.39
CA ASN A 14 -2.65 3.20 5.27
C ASN A 14 -3.97 2.95 4.53
N ALA A 15 -4.10 3.44 3.30
CA ALA A 15 -5.27 3.16 2.48
C ALA A 15 -5.42 1.66 2.18
N VAL A 16 -4.32 0.97 1.84
CA VAL A 16 -4.32 -0.49 1.63
C VAL A 16 -4.72 -1.23 2.90
N LYS A 17 -4.17 -0.84 4.06
CA LYS A 17 -4.52 -1.46 5.35
C LYS A 17 -5.99 -1.30 5.70
N ASN A 18 -6.51 -0.08 5.59
CA ASN A 18 -7.91 0.22 5.89
C ASN A 18 -8.85 -0.55 4.96
N GLU A 19 -8.55 -0.59 3.67
CA GLU A 19 -9.37 -1.32 2.69
C GLU A 19 -9.39 -2.84 2.96
N LEU A 20 -8.25 -3.42 3.36
CA LEU A 20 -8.17 -4.83 3.73
C LEU A 20 -8.95 -5.11 5.03
N ASP A 21 -8.82 -4.23 6.03
CA ASP A 21 -9.54 -4.34 7.31
C ASP A 21 -11.06 -4.23 7.11
N GLU A 22 -11.51 -3.26 6.31
CA GLU A 22 -12.94 -3.10 5.92
C GLU A 22 -13.48 -4.38 5.26
N LYS A 23 -12.64 -5.08 4.49
CA LYS A 23 -12.97 -6.36 3.84
C LYS A 23 -12.74 -7.58 4.72
N LYS A 24 -12.32 -7.42 5.97
CA LYS A 24 -11.96 -8.49 6.91
C LYS A 24 -10.89 -9.43 6.34
N LEU A 25 -10.00 -8.91 5.51
CA LEU A 25 -8.87 -9.62 4.94
C LEU A 25 -7.65 -9.40 5.84
N ASN A 26 -7.01 -10.49 6.24
CA ASN A 26 -5.81 -10.39 7.06
C ASN A 26 -4.65 -9.84 6.22
N MET A 27 -4.10 -8.70 6.65
CA MET A 27 -2.94 -8.06 6.04
C MET A 27 -1.77 -9.03 5.85
N LYS A 28 -1.53 -9.95 6.79
CA LYS A 28 -0.43 -10.93 6.71
C LYS A 28 -0.55 -11.90 5.52
N ASN A 29 -1.72 -11.99 4.90
CA ASN A 29 -1.95 -12.81 3.71
C ASN A 29 -1.70 -12.02 2.41
N LEU A 30 -1.34 -10.73 2.49
CA LEU A 30 -0.99 -9.92 1.34
C LEU A 30 0.38 -10.37 0.79
N LEU A 31 0.39 -10.92 -0.42
CA LEU A 31 1.62 -11.42 -1.06
C LEU A 31 2.33 -10.36 -1.91
N ALA A 32 1.56 -9.60 -2.69
CA ALA A 32 2.07 -8.60 -3.61
C ALA A 32 0.99 -7.58 -3.96
N ILE A 33 1.41 -6.41 -4.45
CA ILE A 33 0.54 -5.41 -5.08
C ILE A 33 1.03 -5.14 -6.51
N GLY A 34 0.10 -5.10 -7.47
CA GLY A 34 0.39 -4.68 -8.83
C GLY A 34 0.14 -3.18 -8.97
N THR A 35 1.11 -2.42 -9.48
CA THR A 35 0.97 -0.99 -9.78
C THR A 35 1.14 -0.76 -11.28
N ASP A 36 0.58 0.32 -11.81
CA ASP A 36 0.78 0.75 -13.21
C ASP A 36 2.20 1.28 -13.49
N ASN A 37 3.02 1.37 -12.44
CA ASN A 37 4.40 1.85 -12.45
C ASN A 37 4.59 3.16 -13.23
N ALA A 38 3.65 4.10 -13.08
CA ALA A 38 3.80 5.43 -13.66
C ALA A 38 5.18 6.02 -13.31
N SER A 39 5.91 6.55 -14.30
CA SER A 39 7.31 6.95 -14.13
C SER A 39 7.53 7.98 -13.01
N VAL A 40 6.52 8.82 -12.75
CA VAL A 40 6.52 9.82 -11.66
C VAL A 40 6.32 9.22 -10.26
N MET A 41 5.82 7.98 -10.18
CA MET A 41 5.49 7.28 -8.93
C MET A 41 6.50 6.20 -8.54
N VAL A 42 7.51 5.90 -9.37
CA VAL A 42 8.44 4.77 -9.14
C VAL A 42 9.08 4.82 -7.75
N GLY A 43 9.54 6.00 -7.30
CA GLY A 43 10.12 6.17 -5.97
C GLY A 43 9.11 5.85 -4.85
N THR A 44 7.90 6.42 -4.96
CA THR A 44 6.81 6.17 -4.01
C THR A 44 6.40 4.69 -4.00
N ASN A 45 6.33 4.04 -5.16
CA ASN A 45 6.02 2.62 -5.27
C ASN A 45 7.06 1.78 -4.52
N ASN A 46 8.35 2.05 -4.73
CA ASN A 46 9.43 1.36 -4.01
C ASN A 46 9.31 1.54 -2.49
N ASP A 47 8.99 2.74 -2.02
CA ASP A 47 8.78 3.01 -0.59
C ASP A 47 7.56 2.28 -0.03
N VAL A 48 6.46 2.21 -0.80
CA VAL A 48 5.27 1.43 -0.45
C VAL A 48 5.64 -0.05 -0.31
N PHE A 49 6.33 -0.63 -1.30
CA PHE A 49 6.77 -2.03 -1.24
C PHE A 49 7.64 -2.30 -0.02
N LYS A 50 8.60 -1.43 0.28
CA LYS A 50 9.46 -1.55 1.46
C LYS A 50 8.66 -1.53 2.75
N LYS A 51 7.78 -0.53 2.93
CA LYS A 51 6.95 -0.39 4.13
C LYS A 51 5.99 -1.57 4.30
N LEU A 52 5.35 -2.03 3.23
CA LEU A 52 4.47 -3.19 3.29
C LEU A 52 5.24 -4.43 3.75
N LYS A 53 6.45 -4.64 3.24
CA LYS A 53 7.29 -5.76 3.63
C LYS A 53 7.66 -5.73 5.13
N GLU A 54 8.00 -4.56 5.66
CA GLU A 54 8.25 -4.36 7.11
C GLU A 54 7.04 -4.73 8.00
N PHE A 55 5.81 -4.74 7.47
CA PHE A 55 4.62 -5.19 8.21
C PHE A 55 4.31 -6.69 8.05
N LEU A 56 4.91 -7.34 7.05
CA LEU A 56 4.66 -8.75 6.71
C LEU A 56 5.73 -9.68 7.28
N ASP A 57 6.96 -9.19 7.47
CA ASP A 57 8.04 -9.84 8.23
C ASP A 57 7.73 -9.90 9.74
#